data_AF-A0A948GHJ1-F1
#
_entry.id   AF-A0A948GHJ1-F1
#
_cell.length_a   1.000
_cell.length_b   1.000
_cell.length_c   1.000
_cell.angle_alpha   90.00
_cell.angle_beta   90.00
_cell.angle_gamma   90.00
#
_symmetry.space_group_name_H-M   'P 1'
#
loop_
_entity.id
_entity.type
_entity.pdbx_description
1 polymer ?
#
loop_
_entity_poly.entity_id
_entity_poly.type
_entity_poly.pdbx_seq_one_letter_code
_entity_poly.pdbx_strand_id
1 'polypeptide(L)'
;MKRSTYAIIGLVVALIGSNLWWVYRAIDAGVTAAYQDDSFRAASTALKQHEAILPLVLEGKRNKAEIVAAAKAAADDSEPFEKDGVTHVGWVGLKFDAKNQLVGVANE
;
A
#
# COMPACT_ATOMS: atom_id res chain seq x y z
N MET A 1 -38.71 3.48 45.76
CA MET A 1 -37.65 2.48 45.54
C MET A 1 -37.54 2.01 44.08
N LYS A 2 -38.63 1.62 43.39
CA LYS A 2 -38.52 1.10 42.00
C LYS A 2 -37.96 2.09 40.97
N ARG A 3 -38.30 3.39 41.07
CA ARG A 3 -37.82 4.43 40.13
C ARG A 3 -36.31 4.66 40.18
N SER A 4 -35.69 4.62 41.37
CA SER A 4 -34.24 4.76 41.50
C SER A 4 -33.51 3.53 40.98
N THR A 5 -34.07 2.32 41.19
CA THR A 5 -33.51 1.09 40.63
C THR A 5 -33.49 1.12 39.09
N TYR A 6 -34.57 1.56 38.44
CA TYR A 6 -34.57 1.71 36.98
C TYR A 6 -33.58 2.76 36.48
N ALA A 7 -33.45 3.88 37.20
CA ALA A 7 -32.45 4.90 36.87
C ALA A 7 -31.02 4.35 36.99
N ILE A 8 -30.72 3.60 38.05
CA ILE A 8 -29.41 2.97 38.26
C ILE A 8 -29.12 1.96 37.14
N ILE A 9 -30.09 1.09 36.80
CA ILE A 9 -29.93 0.12 35.71
C ILE A 9 -29.68 0.85 34.38
N GLY A 10 -30.45 1.90 34.09
CA GLY A 10 -30.26 2.72 32.89
C GLY A 10 -28.87 3.34 32.83
N LEU A 11 -28.37 3.88 33.96
CA LEU A 11 -27.03 4.44 34.05
C LEU A 11 -25.94 3.38 33.85
N VAL A 12 -26.10 2.18 34.41
CA VAL A 12 -25.15 1.07 34.22
C VAL A 12 -25.12 0.64 32.74
N VAL A 13 -26.28 0.47 32.11
CA VAL A 13 -26.36 0.12 30.68
C VAL A 13 -25.75 1.23 29.82
N ALA A 14 -26.04 2.49 30.11
CA ALA A 14 -25.45 3.63 29.40
C ALA A 14 -23.93 3.70 29.59
N LEU A 15 -23.43 3.38 30.78
CA LEU A 15 -22.00 3.35 31.07
C LEU A 15 -21.31 2.23 30.29
N ILE A 16 -21.86 1.02 30.30
CA ILE A 16 -21.29 -0.12 29.55
C ILE A 16 -21.34 0.18 28.05
N GLY A 17 -22.50 0.62 27.54
CA GLY A 17 -22.68 0.93 26.12
C GLY A 17 -21.73 2.02 25.62
N SER A 18 -21.56 3.09 26.39
CA SER A 18 -20.64 4.18 26.02
C SER A 18 -19.17 3.73 26.01
N ASN A 19 -18.75 2.89 26.96
CA ASN A 19 -17.39 2.34 26.97
C ASN A 19 -17.16 1.38 25.79
N LEU A 20 -18.09 0.46 25.52
CA LEU A 20 -17.99 -0.45 24.38
C LEU A 20 -17.93 0.30 23.05
N TRP A 21 -18.71 1.38 22.91
CA TRP A 21 -18.68 2.24 21.75
C TRP A 21 -17.30 2.88 21.53
N TRP A 22 -16.67 3.39 22.58
CA TRP A 22 -15.32 3.96 22.50
C TRP A 22 -14.26 2.92 22.14
N VAL A 23 -14.33 1.72 22.71
CA VAL A 23 -13.42 0.61 22.37
C VAL A 23 -13.55 0.24 20.90
N TYR A 24 -14.78 0.07 20.40
CA TYR A 24 -15.02 -0.21 18.99
C TYR A 24 -14.45 0.88 18.07
N ARG A 25 -14.72 2.15 18.38
CA ARG A 25 -14.19 3.31 17.64
C ARG A 25 -12.66 3.35 17.63
N ALA A 26 -12.01 3.01 18.74
CA ALA A 26 -10.56 2.99 18.84
C ALA A 26 -9.94 1.89 17.96
N ILE A 27 -10.55 0.70 17.93
CA ILE A 27 -10.11 -0.40 17.05
C ILE A 27 -10.27 -0.01 15.59
N ASP A 28 -11.45 0.49 15.21
CA ASP A 28 -11.75 0.90 13.84
C ASP A 28 -10.80 2.01 13.33
N ALA A 29 -10.51 3.00 14.18
CA ALA A 29 -9.54 4.04 13.89
C ALA A 29 -8.11 3.48 13.73
N GLY A 30 -7.72 2.52 14.58
CA GLY A 30 -6.42 1.86 14.49
C GLY A 30 -6.25 1.05 13.20
N VAL A 31 -7.27 0.29 12.81
CA VAL A 31 -7.30 -0.45 11.55
C VAL A 31 -7.23 0.51 10.37
N THR A 32 -8.04 1.57 10.38
CA THR A 32 -8.02 2.59 9.32
C THR A 32 -6.65 3.25 9.20
N ALA A 33 -6.02 3.62 10.32
CA ALA A 33 -4.70 4.22 10.32
C ALA A 33 -3.64 3.27 9.76
N ALA A 34 -3.70 1.97 10.10
CA ALA A 34 -2.79 0.97 9.55
C ALA A 34 -2.93 0.85 8.01
N TYR A 35 -4.16 0.76 7.50
CA TYR A 35 -4.38 0.72 6.05
C TYR A 35 -3.94 2.01 5.34
N GLN A 36 -4.14 3.17 5.97
CA GLN A 36 -3.67 4.44 5.42
C GLN A 36 -2.14 4.50 5.35
N ASP A 37 -1.44 4.04 6.38
CA ASP A 37 0.01 4.00 6.40
C ASP A 37 0.56 3.04 5.34
N ASP A 38 0.02 1.83 5.24
CA ASP A 38 0.42 0.86 4.23
C ASP A 38 0.17 1.38 2.80
N SER A 39 -0.99 2.02 2.57
CA SER A 39 -1.30 2.62 1.27
C SER A 39 -0.35 3.76 0.92
N PHE A 40 0.00 4.60 1.91
CA PHE A 40 0.94 5.69 1.72
C PHE A 40 2.35 5.18 1.44
N ARG A 41 2.81 4.17 2.18
CA ARG A 41 4.11 3.52 1.95
C ARG A 41 4.18 2.89 0.57
N ALA A 42 3.15 2.14 0.16
CA ALA A 42 3.06 1.54 -1.17
C ALA A 42 3.13 2.60 -2.28
N ALA A 43 2.33 3.67 -2.19
CA ALA A 43 2.34 4.76 -3.16
C ALA A 43 3.69 5.51 -3.21
N SER A 44 4.29 5.77 -2.04
CA SER A 44 5.61 6.42 -1.96
C SER A 44 6.71 5.58 -2.58
N THR A 45 6.72 4.27 -2.32
CA THR A 45 7.69 3.35 -2.91
C THR A 45 7.49 3.24 -4.42
N ALA A 46 6.26 3.07 -4.89
CA ALA A 46 5.95 3.06 -6.32
C ALA A 46 6.45 4.34 -7.01
N LEU A 47 6.20 5.52 -6.43
CA LEU A 47 6.67 6.79 -6.97
C LEU A 47 8.19 6.86 -7.08
N LYS A 48 8.92 6.47 -6.02
CA LYS A 48 10.39 6.42 -6.03
C LYS A 48 10.92 5.49 -7.12
N GLN A 49 10.28 4.34 -7.32
CA GLN A 49 10.65 3.41 -8.39
C GLN A 49 10.43 4.03 -9.77
N HIS A 50 9.32 4.74 -9.99
CA HIS A 50 9.08 5.46 -11.25
C HIS A 50 10.11 6.57 -11.46
N GLU A 51 10.43 7.37 -10.45
CA GLU A 51 11.46 8.41 -10.51
C GLU A 51 12.86 7.86 -10.82
N ALA A 52 13.19 6.66 -10.33
CA ALA A 52 14.46 6.00 -10.64
C ALA A 52 14.52 5.47 -12.09
N ILE A 53 13.37 5.03 -12.63
CA ILE A 53 13.28 4.46 -13.98
C ILE A 53 13.18 5.55 -15.05
N LEU A 54 12.48 6.65 -14.78
CA LEU A 54 12.16 7.69 -15.77
C LEU A 54 13.41 8.25 -16.49
N PRO A 55 14.52 8.59 -15.81
CA PRO A 55 15.73 9.07 -16.47
C PRO A 55 16.32 8.03 -17.43
N LEU A 56 16.31 6.75 -17.03
CA LEU A 56 16.83 5.64 -17.84
C LEU A 56 16.02 5.42 -19.12
N VAL A 57 14.71 5.65 -19.04
CA VAL A 57 13.80 5.59 -20.19
C VAL A 57 14.01 6.79 -21.11
N LEU A 58 14.15 8.00 -20.56
CA LEU A 58 14.37 9.23 -21.31
C LEU A 58 15.73 9.25 -22.03
N GLU A 59 16.75 8.56 -21.50
CA GLU A 59 18.05 8.33 -22.16
C GLU A 59 17.95 7.38 -23.38
N GLY A 60 16.83 6.66 -23.55
CA GLY A 60 16.43 5.98 -24.78
C GLY A 60 17.28 4.77 -25.20
N LYS A 61 18.19 4.26 -24.35
CA LYS A 61 19.14 3.18 -24.72
C LYS A 61 19.47 2.18 -23.61
N ARG A 62 18.61 2.01 -22.59
CA ARG A 62 18.89 1.11 -21.48
C ARG A 62 18.30 -0.28 -21.71
N ASN A 63 19.08 -1.31 -21.38
CA ASN A 63 18.66 -2.70 -21.50
C ASN A 63 17.72 -3.07 -20.34
N LYS A 64 16.82 -4.04 -20.54
CA LYS A 64 15.91 -4.60 -19.51
C LYS A 64 16.59 -4.80 -18.15
N ALA A 65 17.81 -5.35 -18.13
CA ALA A 65 18.56 -5.59 -16.90
C ALA A 65 18.88 -4.30 -16.12
N GLU A 66 19.21 -3.20 -16.79
CA GLU A 66 19.52 -1.92 -16.14
C GLU A 66 18.26 -1.28 -15.55
N ILE A 67 17.15 -1.35 -16.28
CA ILE A 67 15.85 -0.82 -15.84
C ILE A 67 15.34 -1.61 -14.63
N VAL A 68 15.42 -2.95 -14.69
CA VAL A 68 15.04 -3.83 -13.58
C VAL A 68 15.95 -3.62 -12.36
N ALA A 69 17.25 -3.42 -12.56
CA ALA A 69 18.18 -3.13 -11.46
C ALA A 69 17.87 -1.78 -10.78
N ALA A 70 17.55 -0.75 -11.55
CA ALA A 70 17.16 0.56 -11.00
C ALA A 70 15.83 0.48 -10.25
N ALA A 71 14.85 -0.25 -10.80
CA ALA A 71 13.58 -0.52 -10.13
C ALA A 71 13.77 -1.28 -8.81
N LYS A 72 14.71 -2.24 -8.78
CA LYS A 72 15.04 -3.04 -7.58
C LYS A 72 15.76 -2.19 -6.53
N ALA A 73 16.70 -1.34 -6.95
CA ALA A 73 17.42 -0.46 -6.04
C ALA A 73 16.52 0.56 -5.33
N ALA A 74 15.41 0.94 -5.98
CA ALA A 74 14.39 1.83 -5.42
C ALA A 74 13.25 1.09 -4.68
N ALA A 75 13.26 -0.26 -4.67
CA ALA A 75 12.28 -1.07 -3.98
C ALA A 75 12.77 -1.51 -2.60
N ASP A 76 11.86 -1.61 -1.63
CA ASP A 76 12.13 -2.27 -0.35
C ASP A 76 12.22 -3.79 -0.58
N ASP A 77 13.44 -4.28 -0.78
CA ASP A 77 13.86 -5.69 -0.80
C ASP A 77 13.00 -6.66 -1.64
N SER A 78 12.42 -6.15 -2.73
CA SER A 78 11.53 -6.91 -3.61
C SER A 78 12.31 -7.64 -4.71
N GLU A 79 12.11 -8.95 -4.83
CA GLU A 79 12.69 -9.72 -5.93
C GLU A 79 11.87 -9.54 -7.23
N PRO A 80 12.55 -9.30 -8.38
CA PRO A 80 11.88 -9.27 -9.67
C PRO A 80 11.24 -10.62 -10.01
N PHE A 81 10.00 -10.62 -10.49
CA PHE A 81 9.35 -11.81 -11.02
C PHE A 81 8.61 -11.52 -12.33
N GLU A 82 8.40 -12.56 -13.13
CA GLU A 82 7.68 -12.47 -14.42
C GLU A 82 6.27 -13.00 -14.25
N LYS A 83 5.28 -12.21 -14.70
CA LYS A 83 3.88 -12.62 -14.74
C LYS A 83 3.23 -12.03 -15.99
N ASP A 84 2.54 -12.86 -16.78
CA ASP A 84 1.80 -12.43 -17.97
C ASP A 84 2.61 -11.61 -19.00
N GLY A 85 3.93 -11.87 -19.09
CA GLY A 85 4.85 -11.12 -19.97
C GLY A 85 5.22 -9.74 -19.44
N VAL A 86 5.03 -9.50 -18.14
CA VAL A 86 5.42 -8.29 -17.41
C VAL A 86 6.43 -8.67 -16.34
N THR A 87 7.53 -7.92 -16.29
CA THR A 87 8.50 -8.02 -15.20
C THR A 87 8.05 -7.13 -14.05
N HIS A 88 7.58 -7.73 -12.97
CA HIS A 88 7.21 -7.02 -11.76
C HIS A 88 8.44 -6.83 -10.86
N VAL A 89 8.62 -5.61 -10.36
CA VAL A 89 9.63 -5.28 -9.36
C VAL A 89 8.96 -4.43 -8.28
N GLY A 90 8.71 -5.00 -7.11
CA GLY A 90 7.92 -4.33 -6.07
C GLY A 90 6.54 -3.94 -6.61
N TRP A 91 6.23 -2.64 -6.61
CA TRP A 91 4.92 -2.10 -7.01
C TRP A 91 4.82 -1.72 -8.49
N VAL A 92 5.85 -1.96 -9.30
CA VAL A 92 5.89 -1.55 -10.71
C VAL A 92 5.97 -2.76 -11.62
N GLY A 93 5.03 -2.87 -12.56
CA GLY A 93 5.07 -3.82 -13.67
C GLY A 93 5.72 -3.20 -14.90
N LEU A 94 6.76 -3.82 -15.43
CA LEU A 94 7.52 -3.33 -16.58
C LEU A 94 7.32 -4.25 -17.77
N LYS A 95 6.81 -3.70 -18.88
CA LYS A 95 6.60 -4.44 -20.12
C LYS A 95 7.73 -4.14 -21.11
N PHE A 96 8.38 -5.20 -21.56
CA PHE A 96 9.48 -5.11 -22.52
C PHE A 96 9.09 -5.71 -23.87
N ASP A 97 9.62 -5.16 -24.97
CA ASP A 97 9.49 -5.75 -26.29
C ASP A 97 10.56 -6.83 -26.57
N ALA A 98 10.52 -7.43 -27.76
CA ALA A 98 11.50 -8.43 -28.20
C ALA A 98 12.94 -7.89 -28.33
N LYS A 99 13.14 -6.56 -28.30
CA LYS A 99 14.45 -5.90 -28.30
C LYS A 99 14.88 -5.48 -26.89
N ASN A 100 14.19 -5.97 -25.85
CA ASN A 100 14.41 -5.61 -24.45
C ASN A 100 14.27 -4.12 -24.16
N GLN A 101 13.48 -3.39 -24.95
CA GLN A 101 13.14 -1.99 -24.71
C GLN A 101 11.86 -1.91 -23.91
N LEU A 102 11.81 -0.97 -22.96
CA LEU A 102 10.60 -0.71 -22.19
C LEU A 102 9.53 -0.10 -23.13
N VAL A 103 8.40 -0.79 -23.26
CA VAL A 103 7.28 -0.36 -24.12
C VAL A 103 6.04 0.04 -23.34
N GLY A 104 6.02 -0.22 -22.03
CA GLY A 104 4.92 0.19 -21.18
C GLY A 104 5.15 -0.14 -19.72
N VAL A 105 4.30 0.44 -18.89
CA VAL A 105 4.19 0.15 -17.47
C VAL A 105 2.82 -0.47 -17.24
N ALA A 106 2.76 -1.51 -16.42
CA ALA A 106 1.53 -2.12 -15.95
C ALA A 106 1.42 -1.89 -14.44
N ASN A 107 0.21 -1.57 -13.99
CA ASN A 107 -0.14 -1.71 -12.58
C ASN A 107 -0.53 -3.18 -12.34
N GLU A 108 -0.36 -3.66 -11.09
CA GLU A 108 -0.85 -4.99 -10.66
C GLU A 108 -2.26 -5.32 -11.13
#